data_AF-A0A3N1P6G0-F1
#
_entry.id   AF-A0A3N1P6G0-F1
#
_cell.length_a   1.000
_cell.length_b   1.000
_cell.length_c   1.000
_cell.angle_alpha   90.00
_cell.angle_beta   90.00
_cell.angle_gamma   90.00
#
_symmetry.space_group_name_H-M   'P 1'
#
loop_
_entity.id
_entity.type
_entity.pdbx_description
1 polymer ?
#
loop_
_entity_poly.entity_id
_entity_poly.type
_entity_poly.pdbx_seq_one_letter_code
_entity_poly.pdbx_strand_id
1 'polypeptide(L)'
;MLDWVDAVIHCRHRPIVGGRFIRIDEFGSVVKDAPTFSTIRGSHDAGVCVRSGGYLENGMATQLYLSGNPNKFLTGHNIVGSDDICALVTETVARIFESVGETLDETARARLLAGRFDLKRVDINYMLELPSHSDVEAFLKALTVKCRSRHGVAQAKGQTVYFGLGSRRWLLKFYSKFLEITSGRKGHTLPDEFLSTPLFDFTTNKVRAELQIRKLELCRFFNTDNPQGFHLTDPYLLWRDYMSRLNMQGNLALRQEDEFHLPAKLQAPYLLWKQGRHLRDVFSKATFYRHRKELLEYGIDISMPYEGITPASNVIPLVRVLEAKPVAIPTNLQAYCF
;
A
#
# COMPACT_ATOMS: atom_id res chain seq x y z
N MET A 1 8.75 5.68 -3.22
CA MET A 1 8.16 6.20 -4.47
C MET A 1 6.64 6.24 -4.36
N LEU A 2 5.99 7.13 -5.10
CA LEU A 2 4.54 7.22 -5.18
C LEU A 2 3.98 6.34 -6.31
N ASP A 3 3.01 5.50 -5.99
CA ASP A 3 2.43 4.53 -6.92
C ASP A 3 1.09 4.97 -7.50
N TRP A 4 0.20 5.51 -6.67
CA TRP A 4 -1.15 5.86 -7.09
C TRP A 4 -1.53 7.20 -6.49
N VAL A 5 -2.19 8.04 -7.28
CA VAL A 5 -2.70 9.33 -6.82
C VAL A 5 -4.15 9.48 -7.27
N ASP A 6 -5.02 9.83 -6.32
CA ASP A 6 -6.32 10.42 -6.62
C ASP A 6 -6.26 11.90 -6.23
N ALA A 7 -6.44 12.80 -7.20
CA ALA A 7 -6.33 14.24 -6.98
C ALA A 7 -7.43 15.03 -7.71
N VAL A 8 -7.66 16.26 -7.24
CA VAL A 8 -8.49 17.26 -7.95
C VAL A 8 -7.63 18.47 -8.26
N ILE A 9 -7.41 18.71 -9.54
CA ILE A 9 -6.59 19.80 -10.04
C ILE A 9 -7.49 20.97 -10.40
N HIS A 10 -7.20 22.16 -9.85
CA HIS A 10 -8.00 23.37 -10.07
C HIS A 10 -7.39 24.17 -11.24
N CYS A 11 -7.81 23.85 -12.46
CA CYS A 11 -7.34 24.49 -13.68
C CYS A 11 -8.46 24.61 -14.72
N ARG A 12 -8.48 25.73 -15.44
CA ARG A 12 -9.44 25.95 -16.52
C ARG A 12 -8.99 25.22 -17.77
N HIS A 13 -9.86 24.41 -18.37
CA HIS A 13 -9.54 23.61 -19.56
C HIS A 13 -10.81 23.29 -20.36
N ARG A 14 -10.64 22.89 -21.63
CA ARG A 14 -11.74 22.31 -22.41
C ARG A 14 -12.12 20.95 -21.82
N PRO A 15 -13.41 20.62 -21.68
CA PRO A 15 -13.82 19.35 -21.07
C PRO A 15 -13.25 18.13 -21.79
N ILE A 16 -12.59 17.24 -21.03
CA ILE A 16 -12.15 15.93 -21.53
C ILE A 16 -13.33 14.97 -21.41
N VAL A 17 -13.88 14.56 -22.55
CA VAL A 17 -15.09 13.75 -22.62
C VAL A 17 -14.71 12.26 -22.73
N GLY A 18 -15.08 11.47 -21.71
CA GLY A 18 -15.02 10.00 -21.77
C GLY A 18 -16.36 9.35 -22.10
N GLY A 19 -17.45 9.99 -21.67
CA GLY A 19 -18.82 9.47 -21.75
C GLY A 19 -19.71 10.14 -20.69
N ARG A 20 -20.98 9.71 -20.60
CA ARG A 20 -21.95 10.19 -19.61
C ARG A 20 -22.66 9.01 -18.96
N PHE A 21 -22.84 9.08 -17.65
CA PHE A 21 -23.72 8.21 -16.90
C PHE A 21 -25.08 8.89 -16.81
N ILE A 22 -26.09 8.27 -17.39
CA ILE A 22 -27.48 8.74 -17.32
C ILE A 22 -28.29 7.70 -16.54
N ARG A 23 -28.94 8.13 -15.45
CA ARG A 23 -29.96 7.34 -14.77
C ARG A 23 -31.32 7.87 -15.15
N ILE A 24 -32.10 7.01 -15.79
CA ILE A 24 -33.49 7.27 -16.17
C ILE A 24 -34.38 6.54 -15.15
N ASP A 25 -35.46 7.18 -14.70
CA ASP A 25 -36.46 6.53 -13.84
C ASP A 25 -37.46 5.68 -14.64
N GLU A 26 -38.38 5.05 -13.91
CA GLU A 26 -39.45 4.22 -14.47
C GLU A 26 -40.43 4.98 -15.38
N PHE A 27 -40.43 6.32 -15.32
CA PHE A 27 -41.28 7.19 -16.15
C PHE A 27 -40.52 7.78 -17.36
N GLY A 28 -39.27 7.37 -17.59
CA GLY A 28 -38.46 7.87 -18.69
C GLY A 28 -37.78 9.22 -18.45
N SER A 29 -37.83 9.76 -17.22
CA SER A 29 -37.21 11.04 -16.88
C SER A 29 -35.75 10.85 -16.44
N VAL A 30 -34.88 11.77 -16.87
CA VAL A 30 -33.46 11.75 -16.48
C VAL A 30 -33.31 12.28 -15.05
N VAL A 31 -33.00 11.39 -14.11
CA VAL A 31 -32.82 11.71 -12.69
C VAL A 31 -31.36 12.00 -12.34
N LYS A 32 -30.42 11.52 -13.15
CA LYS A 32 -29.01 11.81 -12.96
C LYS A 32 -28.30 11.82 -14.31
N ASP A 33 -27.50 12.83 -14.54
CA ASP A 33 -26.62 12.93 -15.69
C ASP A 33 -25.27 13.46 -15.22
N ALA A 34 -24.22 12.66 -15.39
CA ALA A 34 -22.88 13.00 -14.93
C ALA A 34 -21.80 12.52 -15.90
N PRO A 35 -20.75 13.32 -16.15
CA PRO A 35 -19.61 12.86 -16.94
C PRO A 35 -18.92 11.67 -16.25
N THR A 36 -18.50 10.70 -17.06
CA THR A 36 -17.70 9.56 -16.60
C THR A 36 -16.21 9.81 -16.78
N PHE A 37 -15.39 9.02 -16.11
CA PHE A 37 -13.96 9.03 -16.35
C PHE A 37 -13.64 8.59 -17.78
N SER A 38 -12.68 9.26 -18.40
CA SER A 38 -11.99 8.83 -19.61
C SER A 38 -10.62 8.28 -19.25
N THR A 39 -10.15 7.26 -19.98
CA THR A 39 -8.78 6.75 -19.80
C THR A 39 -7.87 7.40 -20.83
N ILE A 40 -6.86 8.12 -20.37
CA ILE A 40 -5.78 8.65 -21.19
C ILE A 40 -4.62 7.68 -21.12
N ARG A 41 -4.14 7.22 -22.27
CA ARG A 41 -3.00 6.31 -22.38
C ARG A 41 -1.71 7.10 -22.57
N GLY A 42 -0.70 6.77 -21.78
CA GLY A 42 0.64 7.31 -21.91
C GLY A 42 1.42 6.58 -23.00
N SER A 43 2.67 6.99 -23.18
CA SER A 43 3.57 6.48 -24.23
C SER A 43 3.84 4.97 -24.14
N HIS A 44 3.65 4.37 -22.96
CA HIS A 44 3.93 2.95 -22.68
C HIS A 44 2.64 2.13 -22.43
N ASP A 45 1.52 2.53 -23.03
CA ASP A 45 0.19 1.91 -22.89
C ASP A 45 -0.42 1.94 -21.46
N ALA A 46 0.31 2.48 -20.49
CA ALA A 46 -0.19 2.72 -19.14
C ALA A 46 -1.24 3.84 -19.15
N GLY A 47 -2.40 3.59 -18.55
CA GLY A 47 -3.51 4.54 -18.53
C GLY A 47 -3.68 5.25 -17.18
N VAL A 48 -4.08 6.52 -17.24
CA VAL A 48 -4.65 7.26 -16.10
C VAL A 48 -6.09 7.63 -16.41
N CYS A 49 -6.94 7.61 -15.38
CA CYS A 49 -8.34 7.97 -15.50
C CYS A 49 -8.50 9.45 -15.14
N VAL A 50 -9.12 10.21 -16.04
CA VAL A 50 -9.41 11.63 -15.86
C VAL A 50 -10.89 11.94 -16.04
N ARG A 51 -11.39 12.95 -15.35
CA ARG A 51 -12.75 13.46 -15.55
C ARG A 51 -12.78 14.97 -15.32
N SER A 52 -13.34 15.71 -16.27
CA SER A 52 -13.58 17.15 -16.10
C SER A 52 -14.80 17.42 -15.21
N GLY A 53 -14.71 18.46 -14.39
CA GLY A 53 -15.77 18.94 -13.50
C GLY A 53 -15.69 20.44 -13.25
N GLY A 54 -16.66 20.96 -12.50
CA GLY A 54 -16.79 22.39 -12.23
C GLY A 54 -16.93 23.19 -13.52
N TYR A 55 -18.15 23.31 -14.05
CA TYR A 55 -18.36 23.93 -15.36
C TYR A 55 -18.75 25.41 -15.21
N LEU A 56 -18.12 26.26 -16.02
CA LEU A 56 -18.52 27.65 -16.21
C LEU A 56 -19.68 27.73 -17.21
N GLU A 57 -20.38 28.87 -17.25
CA GLU A 57 -21.48 29.11 -18.18
C GLU A 57 -21.06 28.97 -19.66
N ASN A 58 -19.81 29.27 -19.97
CA ASN A 58 -19.24 29.11 -21.31
C ASN A 58 -18.82 27.66 -21.66
N GLY A 59 -19.15 26.68 -20.81
CA GLY A 59 -18.87 25.26 -21.04
C GLY A 59 -17.45 24.81 -20.66
N MET A 60 -16.57 25.72 -20.25
CA MET A 60 -15.21 25.35 -19.80
C MET A 60 -15.26 24.64 -18.43
N ALA A 61 -14.40 23.64 -18.26
CA ALA A 61 -14.21 22.99 -16.97
C ALA A 61 -13.18 23.75 -16.13
N THR A 62 -13.30 23.66 -14.80
CA THR A 62 -12.42 24.32 -13.81
C THR A 62 -11.72 23.31 -12.90
N GLN A 63 -12.14 22.05 -12.94
CA GLN A 63 -11.57 20.96 -12.15
C GLN A 63 -11.26 19.75 -13.03
N LEU A 64 -10.06 19.19 -12.86
CA LEU A 64 -9.69 17.89 -13.43
C LEU A 64 -9.54 16.88 -12.29
N TYR A 65 -10.39 15.88 -12.28
CA TYR A 65 -10.26 14.73 -11.38
C TYR A 65 -9.28 13.76 -12.02
N LEU A 66 -8.21 13.41 -11.30
CA LEU A 66 -7.16 12.49 -11.71
C LEU A 66 -7.19 11.26 -10.81
N SER A 67 -7.09 10.07 -11.40
CA SER A 67 -6.94 8.80 -10.68
C SER A 67 -6.07 7.85 -11.50
N GLY A 68 -4.93 7.42 -10.95
CA GLY A 68 -4.04 6.51 -11.67
C GLY A 68 -2.65 6.43 -11.05
N ASN A 69 -1.72 5.83 -11.79
CA ASN A 69 -0.31 5.72 -11.43
C ASN A 69 0.54 6.72 -12.22
N PRO A 70 0.91 7.88 -11.64
CA PRO A 70 1.74 8.88 -12.31
C PRO A 70 3.07 8.31 -12.82
N ASN A 71 3.79 7.55 -11.98
CA ASN A 71 5.10 7.03 -12.32
C ASN A 71 5.03 6.10 -13.54
N LYS A 72 4.12 5.12 -13.51
CA LYS A 72 3.93 4.17 -14.60
C LYS A 72 3.43 4.86 -15.88
N PHE A 73 2.61 5.90 -15.74
CA PHE A 73 2.13 6.68 -16.87
C PHE A 73 3.28 7.45 -17.57
N LEU A 74 4.21 7.99 -16.78
CA LEU A 74 5.33 8.79 -17.27
C LEU A 74 6.52 7.96 -17.76
N THR A 75 6.85 6.86 -17.07
CA THR A 75 8.06 6.06 -17.35
C THR A 75 7.78 4.67 -17.90
N GLY A 76 6.53 4.22 -17.93
CA GLY A 76 6.13 2.89 -18.42
C GLY A 76 6.28 1.75 -17.42
N HIS A 77 6.90 1.97 -16.26
CA HIS A 77 7.06 0.96 -15.23
C HIS A 77 6.78 1.49 -13.82
N ASN A 78 6.71 0.57 -12.87
CA ASN A 78 6.49 0.88 -11.45
C ASN A 78 7.44 -0.01 -10.62
N ILE A 79 8.74 0.13 -10.84
CA ILE A 79 9.78 -0.64 -10.11
C ILE A 79 10.58 0.32 -9.25
N VAL A 80 11.05 1.40 -9.87
CA VAL A 80 11.63 2.58 -9.23
C VAL A 80 10.84 3.81 -9.65
N GLY A 81 10.99 4.90 -8.90
CA GLY A 81 10.23 6.12 -9.14
C GLY A 81 10.49 7.20 -8.10
N SER A 82 9.78 8.32 -8.24
CA SER A 82 9.97 9.51 -7.41
C SER A 82 9.05 9.55 -6.18
N ASP A 83 9.49 10.27 -5.14
CA ASP A 83 8.69 10.66 -3.98
C ASP A 83 8.11 12.08 -4.12
N ASP A 84 8.49 12.82 -5.17
CA ASP A 84 8.01 14.17 -5.42
C ASP A 84 6.61 14.16 -6.05
N ILE A 85 5.58 14.28 -5.18
CA ILE A 85 4.19 14.30 -5.62
C ILE A 85 3.88 15.52 -6.50
N CYS A 86 4.52 16.67 -6.25
CA CYS A 86 4.25 17.90 -6.97
C CYS A 86 4.77 17.79 -8.40
N ALA A 87 6.01 17.33 -8.59
CA ALA A 87 6.58 17.10 -9.92
C ALA A 87 5.81 16.00 -10.67
N LEU A 88 5.52 14.87 -10.04
CA LEU A 88 4.78 13.76 -10.65
C LEU A 88 3.39 14.17 -11.13
N VAL A 89 2.62 14.88 -10.30
CA VAL A 89 1.28 15.35 -10.67
C VAL A 89 1.36 16.42 -11.75
N THR A 90 2.30 17.38 -11.64
CA THR A 90 2.48 18.44 -12.64
C THR A 90 2.71 17.84 -14.02
N GLU A 91 3.64 16.89 -14.13
CA GLU A 91 4.03 16.35 -15.43
C GLU A 91 3.06 15.32 -15.98
N THR A 92 2.36 14.60 -15.10
CA THR A 92 1.20 13.80 -15.49
C THR A 92 0.11 14.68 -16.12
N VAL A 93 -0.23 15.81 -15.50
CA VAL A 93 -1.25 16.73 -16.03
C VAL A 93 -0.79 17.38 -17.34
N ALA A 94 0.47 17.79 -17.43
CA ALA A 94 1.03 18.34 -18.66
C ALA A 94 0.91 17.34 -19.83
N ARG A 95 1.29 16.08 -19.61
CA ARG A 95 1.19 15.02 -20.63
C ARG A 95 -0.27 14.65 -20.96
N ILE A 96 -1.18 14.69 -19.99
CA ILE A 96 -2.62 14.53 -20.26
C ILE A 96 -3.10 15.64 -21.20
N PHE A 97 -2.73 16.89 -20.93
CA PHE A 97 -3.20 18.03 -21.72
C PHE A 97 -2.65 17.95 -23.15
N GLU A 98 -1.37 17.64 -23.29
CA GLU A 98 -0.73 17.41 -24.58
C GLU A 98 -1.46 16.32 -25.38
N SER A 99 -1.84 15.21 -24.74
CA SER A 99 -2.54 14.09 -25.40
C SER A 99 -3.94 14.45 -25.92
N VAL A 100 -4.56 15.51 -25.40
CA VAL A 100 -5.87 15.99 -25.82
C VAL A 100 -5.79 17.28 -26.65
N GLY A 101 -4.58 17.67 -27.09
CA GLY A 101 -4.36 18.87 -27.90
C GLY A 101 -4.52 20.19 -27.13
N GLU A 102 -4.35 20.15 -25.81
CA GLU A 102 -4.39 21.32 -24.92
C GLU A 102 -3.00 21.54 -24.30
N THR A 103 -2.78 22.73 -23.73
CA THR A 103 -1.53 23.06 -23.04
C THR A 103 -1.80 23.44 -21.60
N LEU A 104 -0.98 22.93 -20.68
CA LEU A 104 -1.04 23.34 -19.28
C LEU A 104 -0.51 24.78 -19.16
N ASP A 105 -1.41 25.70 -18.81
CA ASP A 105 -1.06 27.11 -18.57
C ASP A 105 0.02 27.26 -17.47
N GLU A 106 0.91 28.23 -17.64
CA GLU A 106 2.06 28.42 -16.73
C GLU A 106 1.63 28.77 -15.30
N THR A 107 0.52 29.50 -15.13
CA THR A 107 -0.02 29.78 -13.79
C THR A 107 -0.55 28.50 -13.14
N ALA A 108 -1.16 27.61 -13.92
CA ALA A 108 -1.61 26.31 -13.43
C ALA A 108 -0.42 25.39 -13.11
N ARG A 109 0.61 25.36 -13.95
CA ARG A 109 1.88 24.66 -13.70
C ARG A 109 2.54 25.11 -12.40
N ALA A 110 2.69 26.42 -12.20
CA ALA A 110 3.27 26.97 -10.96
C ALA A 110 2.46 26.59 -9.70
N ARG A 111 1.13 26.57 -9.79
CA ARG A 111 0.27 26.11 -8.67
C ARG A 111 0.45 24.62 -8.37
N LEU A 112 0.56 23.80 -9.40
CA LEU A 112 0.79 22.35 -9.25
C LEU A 112 2.15 22.04 -8.63
N LEU A 113 3.21 22.72 -9.08
CA LEU A 113 4.54 22.63 -8.48
C LEU A 113 4.56 23.09 -7.02
N ALA A 114 3.76 24.10 -6.69
CA ALA A 114 3.54 24.53 -5.31
C ALA A 114 2.61 23.59 -4.50
N GLY A 115 2.23 22.44 -5.06
CA GLY A 115 1.38 21.43 -4.40
C GLY A 115 -0.08 21.86 -4.19
N ARG A 116 -0.57 22.87 -4.91
CA ARG A 116 -1.93 23.43 -4.77
C ARG A 116 -2.96 22.66 -5.59
N PHE A 117 -3.19 21.43 -5.19
CA PHE A 117 -4.24 20.55 -5.70
C PHE A 117 -4.78 19.72 -4.55
N ASP A 118 -6.04 19.31 -4.61
CA ASP A 118 -6.60 18.50 -3.55
C ASP A 118 -6.09 17.05 -3.66
N LEU A 119 -5.57 16.50 -2.58
CA LEU A 119 -5.14 15.11 -2.48
C LEU A 119 -6.25 14.26 -1.83
N LYS A 120 -6.76 13.27 -2.57
CA LYS A 120 -7.84 12.37 -2.10
C LYS A 120 -7.33 10.98 -1.76
N ARG A 121 -6.23 10.55 -2.38
CA ARG A 121 -5.53 9.29 -2.07
C ARG A 121 -4.09 9.37 -2.54
N VAL A 122 -3.19 8.74 -1.80
CA VAL A 122 -1.83 8.43 -2.26
C VAL A 122 -1.46 7.01 -1.84
N ASP A 123 -0.85 6.26 -2.76
CA ASP A 123 -0.21 4.98 -2.46
C ASP A 123 1.31 5.19 -2.48
N ILE A 124 1.98 4.88 -1.38
CA ILE A 124 3.42 5.08 -1.18
C ILE A 124 4.06 3.70 -1.08
N ASN A 125 5.08 3.42 -1.89
CA ASN A 125 5.77 2.14 -1.84
C ASN A 125 7.28 2.27 -1.69
N TYR A 126 7.85 1.34 -0.94
CA TYR A 126 9.29 1.12 -0.85
C TYR A 126 9.60 -0.38 -0.95
N MET A 127 10.80 -0.68 -1.43
CA MET A 127 11.31 -2.04 -1.50
C MET A 127 12.04 -2.39 -0.21
N LEU A 128 11.79 -3.59 0.30
CA LEU A 128 12.58 -4.23 1.33
C LEU A 128 13.45 -5.29 0.70
N GLU A 129 14.75 -5.28 0.99
CA GLU A 129 15.70 -6.26 0.50
C GLU A 129 15.85 -7.43 1.47
N LEU A 130 15.94 -8.63 0.90
CA LEU A 130 16.30 -9.86 1.58
C LEU A 130 17.48 -10.55 0.87
N PRO A 131 18.17 -11.52 1.51
CA PRO A 131 19.35 -12.14 0.91
C PRO A 131 19.08 -12.93 -0.38
N SER A 132 17.88 -13.49 -0.54
CA SER A 132 17.51 -14.28 -1.72
C SER A 132 16.02 -14.24 -2.04
N HIS A 133 15.66 -14.71 -3.23
CA HIS A 133 14.27 -14.89 -3.64
C HIS A 133 13.50 -15.85 -2.71
N SER A 134 14.10 -16.97 -2.31
CA SER A 134 13.47 -17.89 -1.34
C SER A 134 13.20 -17.23 0.02
N ASP A 135 14.04 -16.26 0.42
CA ASP A 135 13.83 -15.54 1.67
C ASP A 135 12.66 -14.56 1.58
N VAL A 136 12.41 -13.97 0.40
CA VAL A 136 11.23 -13.16 0.14
C VAL A 136 9.95 -13.96 0.41
N GLU A 137 9.87 -15.18 -0.12
CA GLU A 137 8.71 -16.05 0.10
C GLU A 137 8.57 -16.46 1.58
N ALA A 138 9.68 -16.86 2.21
CA ALA A 138 9.71 -17.21 3.63
C ALA A 138 9.26 -16.02 4.51
N PHE A 139 9.70 -14.81 4.17
CA PHE A 139 9.32 -13.58 4.86
C PHE A 139 7.84 -13.25 4.68
N LEU A 140 7.27 -13.36 3.47
CA LEU A 140 5.83 -13.12 3.25
C LEU A 140 4.97 -14.16 3.98
N LYS A 141 5.40 -15.43 4.01
CA LYS A 141 4.75 -16.48 4.81
C LYS A 141 4.80 -16.15 6.30
N ALA A 142 5.98 -15.75 6.80
CA ALA A 142 6.14 -15.34 8.19
C ALA A 142 5.30 -14.10 8.53
N LEU A 143 5.21 -13.10 7.66
CA LEU A 143 4.34 -11.93 7.84
C LEU A 143 2.88 -12.33 7.98
N THR A 144 2.41 -13.28 7.18
CA THR A 144 1.01 -13.74 7.20
C THR A 144 0.63 -14.34 8.55
N VAL A 145 1.55 -15.06 9.17
CA VAL A 145 1.27 -15.79 10.42
C VAL A 145 1.68 -14.98 11.64
N LYS A 146 2.85 -14.35 11.64
CA LYS A 146 3.47 -13.79 12.85
C LYS A 146 3.22 -12.30 13.05
N CYS A 147 2.76 -11.59 12.02
CA CYS A 147 2.60 -10.14 12.08
C CYS A 147 1.17 -9.74 12.44
N ARG A 148 1.05 -8.76 13.34
CA ARG A 148 -0.21 -8.13 13.71
C ARG A 148 -0.10 -6.62 13.70
N SER A 149 -1.23 -5.95 13.55
CA SER A 149 -1.36 -4.51 13.81
C SER A 149 -2.42 -4.30 14.90
N ARG A 150 -2.53 -3.09 15.44
CA ARG A 150 -3.65 -2.71 16.33
C ARG A 150 -5.04 -2.96 15.70
N HIS A 151 -5.11 -3.02 14.37
CA HIS A 151 -6.34 -3.21 13.59
C HIS A 151 -6.61 -4.67 13.23
N GLY A 152 -5.81 -5.62 13.72
CA GLY A 152 -6.03 -7.05 13.56
C GLY A 152 -4.85 -7.80 12.94
N VAL A 153 -5.12 -9.06 12.61
CA VAL A 153 -4.18 -9.99 11.96
C VAL A 153 -3.98 -9.66 10.49
N ALA A 154 -2.85 -10.10 9.95
CA ALA A 154 -2.61 -10.11 8.51
C ALA A 154 -3.68 -10.92 7.78
N GLN A 155 -4.05 -10.48 6.58
CA GLN A 155 -4.95 -11.20 5.67
C GLN A 155 -4.18 -11.53 4.39
N ALA A 156 -4.07 -12.80 4.01
CA ALA A 156 -3.43 -13.20 2.77
C ALA A 156 -4.46 -13.39 1.65
N LYS A 157 -4.16 -12.88 0.45
CA LYS A 157 -4.90 -13.17 -0.79
C LYS A 157 -3.92 -13.47 -1.90
N GLY A 158 -3.83 -14.75 -2.29
CA GLY A 158 -2.76 -15.22 -3.16
C GLY A 158 -1.39 -15.04 -2.49
N GLN A 159 -0.46 -14.40 -3.18
CA GLN A 159 0.91 -14.12 -2.69
C GLN A 159 1.06 -12.73 -2.05
N THR A 160 -0.05 -12.03 -1.81
CA THR A 160 -0.05 -10.69 -1.20
C THR A 160 -0.61 -10.74 0.21
N VAL A 161 0.11 -10.12 1.14
CA VAL A 161 -0.26 -10.00 2.56
C VAL A 161 -0.78 -8.60 2.82
N TYR A 162 -1.94 -8.48 3.46
CA TYR A 162 -2.64 -7.22 3.68
C TYR A 162 -2.84 -6.92 5.17
N PHE A 163 -2.75 -5.64 5.55
CA PHE A 163 -3.22 -5.12 6.83
C PHE A 163 -4.17 -3.96 6.60
N GLY A 164 -5.33 -3.98 7.28
CA GLY A 164 -6.39 -3.00 7.05
C GLY A 164 -7.18 -3.25 5.77
N LEU A 165 -7.29 -4.49 5.30
CA LEU A 165 -8.13 -4.84 4.13
C LEU A 165 -9.58 -4.38 4.35
N GLY A 166 -10.14 -3.66 3.38
CA GLY A 166 -11.48 -3.06 3.47
C GLY A 166 -11.54 -1.73 4.21
N SER A 167 -10.43 -1.24 4.77
CA SER A 167 -10.37 0.06 5.44
C SER A 167 -10.63 1.21 4.47
N ARG A 168 -11.46 2.16 4.91
CA ARG A 168 -11.72 3.43 4.21
C ARG A 168 -10.63 4.48 4.48
N ARG A 169 -9.64 4.18 5.32
CA ARG A 169 -8.61 5.10 5.78
C ARG A 169 -7.24 4.78 5.19
N TRP A 170 -6.76 3.55 5.40
CA TRP A 170 -5.44 3.14 4.97
C TRP A 170 -5.36 1.61 4.79
N LEU A 171 -4.44 1.14 3.95
CA LEU A 171 -4.15 -0.27 3.70
C LEU A 171 -2.64 -0.43 3.55
N LEU A 172 -2.06 -1.44 4.21
CA LEU A 172 -0.71 -1.90 3.90
C LEU A 172 -0.79 -3.20 3.11
N LYS A 173 0.04 -3.35 2.07
CA LYS A 173 0.19 -4.60 1.32
C LYS A 173 1.65 -4.95 1.07
N PHE A 174 1.96 -6.23 1.19
CA PHE A 174 3.30 -6.79 1.00
C PHE A 174 3.26 -7.89 -0.03
N TYR A 175 4.16 -7.88 -1.00
CA TYR A 175 4.25 -8.90 -2.03
C TYR A 175 5.64 -8.96 -2.67
N SER A 176 5.94 -10.05 -3.36
CA SER A 176 7.16 -10.18 -4.17
C SER A 176 6.98 -9.43 -5.49
N LYS A 177 7.78 -8.36 -5.71
CA LYS A 177 7.68 -7.60 -6.97
C LYS A 177 8.06 -8.44 -8.18
N PHE A 178 9.05 -9.30 -8.02
CA PHE A 178 9.47 -10.26 -9.03
C PHE A 178 8.33 -11.19 -9.47
N LEU A 179 7.61 -11.80 -8.51
CA LEU A 179 6.47 -12.68 -8.84
C LEU A 179 5.29 -11.89 -9.43
N GLU A 180 5.10 -10.63 -9.02
CA GLU A 180 4.08 -9.78 -9.61
C GLU A 180 4.32 -9.56 -11.11
N ILE A 181 5.54 -9.17 -11.49
CA ILE A 181 5.88 -8.85 -12.89
C ILE A 181 6.04 -10.09 -13.78
N THR A 182 6.33 -11.25 -13.20
CA THR A 182 6.45 -12.53 -13.93
C THR A 182 5.16 -13.34 -13.98
N SER A 183 4.11 -12.95 -13.23
CA SER A 183 2.85 -13.71 -13.14
C SER A 183 2.03 -13.80 -14.44
N GLY A 184 2.37 -13.03 -15.48
CA GLY A 184 1.61 -12.94 -16.73
C GLY A 184 0.24 -12.26 -16.59
N ARG A 185 -0.08 -11.68 -15.42
CA ARG A 185 -1.34 -10.97 -15.20
C ARG A 185 -1.34 -9.65 -15.97
N LYS A 186 -2.38 -9.45 -16.78
CA LYS A 186 -2.58 -8.23 -17.57
C LYS A 186 -2.49 -6.99 -16.67
N GLY A 187 -1.65 -6.03 -17.06
CA GLY A 187 -1.41 -4.78 -16.32
C GLY A 187 -0.32 -4.85 -15.25
N HIS A 188 0.21 -6.03 -14.92
CA HIS A 188 1.29 -6.21 -13.95
C HIS A 188 2.63 -6.61 -14.59
N THR A 189 2.60 -7.22 -15.78
CA THR A 189 3.79 -7.58 -16.54
C THR A 189 4.67 -6.37 -16.83
N LEU A 190 5.98 -6.54 -16.68
CA LEU A 190 6.97 -5.56 -17.10
C LEU A 190 7.04 -5.54 -18.64
N PRO A 191 6.92 -4.37 -19.31
CA PRO A 191 7.05 -4.30 -20.76
C PRO A 191 8.40 -4.85 -21.25
N ASP A 192 8.40 -5.44 -22.47
CA ASP A 192 9.55 -6.15 -23.03
C ASP A 192 10.81 -5.29 -23.12
N GLU A 193 10.64 -3.99 -23.40
CA GLU A 193 11.73 -2.99 -23.44
C GLU A 193 12.51 -2.87 -22.12
N PHE A 194 11.88 -3.20 -20.99
CA PHE A 194 12.51 -3.14 -19.67
C PHE A 194 13.06 -4.50 -19.21
N LEU A 195 12.76 -5.61 -19.88
CA LEU A 195 13.25 -6.94 -19.50
C LEU A 195 14.77 -7.05 -19.60
N SER A 196 15.38 -6.37 -20.58
CA SER A 196 16.84 -6.31 -20.76
C SER A 196 17.52 -5.24 -19.91
N THR A 197 16.79 -4.57 -19.01
CA THR A 197 17.34 -3.52 -18.15
C THR A 197 17.61 -4.06 -16.73
N PRO A 198 18.46 -3.38 -15.94
CA PRO A 198 18.73 -3.80 -14.56
C PRO A 198 17.50 -3.75 -13.63
N LEU A 199 16.36 -3.20 -14.10
CA LEU A 199 15.10 -3.17 -13.35
C LEU A 199 14.59 -4.57 -13.02
N PHE A 200 14.72 -5.53 -13.93
CA PHE A 200 14.23 -6.88 -13.73
C PHE A 200 14.97 -7.56 -12.57
N ASP A 201 16.30 -7.61 -12.66
CA ASP A 201 17.18 -8.24 -11.67
C ASP A 201 17.03 -7.58 -10.29
N PHE A 202 16.84 -6.26 -10.25
CA PHE A 202 16.65 -5.52 -9.01
C PHE A 202 15.47 -6.04 -8.18
N THR A 203 14.42 -6.61 -8.81
CA THR A 203 13.21 -7.06 -8.11
C THR A 203 13.32 -8.46 -7.46
N THR A 204 14.31 -9.25 -7.85
CA THR A 204 14.39 -10.71 -7.57
C THR A 204 14.34 -11.06 -6.08
N ASN A 205 15.05 -10.31 -5.25
CA ASN A 205 15.15 -10.47 -3.79
C ASN A 205 14.44 -9.34 -3.02
N LYS A 206 13.40 -8.73 -3.61
CA LYS A 206 12.69 -7.59 -3.01
C LYS A 206 11.24 -7.92 -2.64
N VAL A 207 10.86 -7.56 -1.42
CA VAL A 207 9.46 -7.42 -1.01
C VAL A 207 9.05 -5.97 -1.22
N ARG A 208 8.00 -5.73 -1.99
CA ARG A 208 7.40 -4.41 -2.03
C ARG A 208 6.41 -4.26 -0.87
N ALA A 209 6.56 -3.16 -0.14
CA ALA A 209 5.67 -2.76 0.94
C ALA A 209 4.95 -1.46 0.54
N GLU A 210 3.65 -1.54 0.25
CA GLU A 210 2.86 -0.39 -0.17
C GLU A 210 1.86 0.03 0.89
N LEU A 211 1.86 1.33 1.17
CA LEU A 211 0.91 2.01 2.02
C LEU A 211 -0.03 2.84 1.16
N GLN A 212 -1.28 2.42 1.07
CA GLN A 212 -2.37 3.23 0.56
C GLN A 212 -2.94 4.08 1.69
N ILE A 213 -3.04 5.40 1.49
CA ILE A 213 -3.71 6.34 2.39
C ILE A 213 -4.80 7.07 1.62
N ARG A 214 -6.00 7.07 2.18
CA ARG A 214 -7.21 7.67 1.60
C ARG A 214 -7.60 8.95 2.34
N LYS A 215 -8.46 9.76 1.73
CA LYS A 215 -8.88 11.09 2.19
C LYS A 215 -9.12 11.18 3.69
N LEU A 216 -9.90 10.27 4.28
CA LEU A 216 -10.23 10.31 5.72
C LEU A 216 -9.01 10.23 6.62
N GLU A 217 -7.97 9.51 6.18
CA GLU A 217 -6.73 9.38 6.93
C GLU A 217 -5.77 10.53 6.64
N LEU A 218 -5.72 11.03 5.40
CA LEU A 218 -4.99 12.25 5.04
C LEU A 218 -5.52 13.46 5.85
N CYS A 219 -6.83 13.62 5.94
CA CYS A 219 -7.46 14.67 6.74
C CYS A 219 -7.04 14.60 8.21
N ARG A 220 -7.06 13.39 8.80
CA ARG A 220 -6.63 13.16 10.17
C ARG A 220 -5.14 13.46 10.36
N PHE A 221 -4.30 12.98 9.44
CA PHE A 221 -2.85 13.08 9.56
C PHE A 221 -2.36 14.52 9.38
N PHE A 222 -2.91 15.26 8.41
CA PHE A 222 -2.57 16.66 8.15
C PHE A 222 -3.43 17.66 8.94
N ASN A 223 -4.36 17.17 9.76
CA ASN A 223 -5.29 17.99 10.54
C ASN A 223 -6.03 19.06 9.70
N THR A 224 -6.65 18.63 8.60
CA THR A 224 -7.36 19.50 7.64
C THR A 224 -8.47 18.77 6.92
N ASP A 225 -9.56 19.46 6.58
CA ASP A 225 -10.66 18.90 5.78
C ASP A 225 -10.35 18.82 4.28
N ASN A 226 -9.36 19.59 3.82
CA ASN A 226 -8.90 19.58 2.44
C ASN A 226 -7.39 19.35 2.33
N PRO A 227 -6.93 18.09 2.40
CA PRO A 227 -5.55 17.74 2.12
C PRO A 227 -5.13 18.22 0.73
N GLN A 228 -3.96 18.85 0.63
CA GLN A 228 -3.35 19.25 -0.62
C GLN A 228 -1.98 18.59 -0.81
N GLY A 229 -1.48 18.60 -2.04
CA GLY A 229 -0.18 18.02 -2.40
C GLY A 229 0.96 18.51 -1.49
N PHE A 230 1.01 19.81 -1.21
CA PHE A 230 2.09 20.39 -0.40
C PHE A 230 2.12 19.90 1.06
N HIS A 231 1.05 19.29 1.58
CA HIS A 231 1.09 18.71 2.92
C HIS A 231 1.90 17.40 2.97
N LEU A 232 2.06 16.69 1.84
CA LEU A 232 2.83 15.46 1.76
C LEU A 232 4.32 15.76 1.55
N THR A 233 4.97 16.32 2.56
CA THR A 233 6.38 16.75 2.49
C THR A 233 7.38 15.60 2.54
N ASP A 234 7.09 14.54 3.31
CA ASP A 234 7.96 13.38 3.46
C ASP A 234 7.16 12.06 3.40
N PRO A 235 6.99 11.49 2.19
CA PRO A 235 6.32 10.20 2.01
C PRO A 235 7.00 9.05 2.77
N TYR A 236 8.32 9.08 2.93
CA TYR A 236 9.07 8.00 3.59
C TYR A 236 8.78 7.96 5.08
N LEU A 237 8.76 9.12 5.76
CA LEU A 237 8.40 9.20 7.17
C LEU A 237 6.98 8.72 7.43
N LEU A 238 6.04 9.11 6.58
CA LEU A 238 4.66 8.65 6.66
C LEU A 238 4.57 7.13 6.46
N TRP A 239 5.27 6.59 5.46
CA TRP A 239 5.35 5.16 5.24
C TRP A 239 5.96 4.42 6.44
N ARG A 240 7.08 4.93 6.97
CA ARG A 240 7.80 4.35 8.11
C ARG A 240 6.95 4.33 9.38
N ASP A 241 6.19 5.39 9.66
CA ASP A 241 5.24 5.44 10.79
C ASP A 241 4.17 4.34 10.70
N TYR A 242 3.70 3.99 9.50
CA TYR A 242 2.76 2.89 9.35
C TYR A 242 3.42 1.52 9.44
N MET A 243 4.63 1.40 8.92
CA MET A 243 5.44 0.18 9.08
C MET A 243 5.72 -0.10 10.56
N SER A 244 6.05 0.90 11.37
CA SER A 244 6.31 0.73 12.81
C SER A 244 5.06 0.36 13.62
N ARG A 245 3.85 0.45 13.05
CA ARG A 245 2.61 -0.03 13.69
C ARG A 245 2.42 -1.54 13.53
N LEU A 246 3.23 -2.19 12.70
CA LEU A 246 3.27 -3.63 12.56
C LEU A 246 4.15 -4.21 13.67
N ASN A 247 3.61 -5.20 14.38
CA ASN A 247 4.32 -5.92 15.42
C ASN A 247 4.47 -7.38 14.97
N MET A 248 5.72 -7.81 14.80
CA MET A 248 6.09 -9.20 14.56
C MET A 248 6.13 -9.91 15.91
N GLN A 249 5.06 -10.60 16.24
CA GLN A 249 5.03 -11.43 17.44
C GLN A 249 5.60 -12.80 17.08
N GLY A 250 6.86 -13.00 17.44
CA GLY A 250 7.39 -14.34 17.54
C GLY A 250 6.72 -14.99 18.76
N ASN A 251 5.74 -15.86 18.54
CA ASN A 251 5.44 -16.90 19.50
C ASN A 251 6.62 -17.88 19.51
N LEU A 252 7.79 -17.42 19.95
CA LEU A 252 8.86 -18.30 20.37
C LEU A 252 8.33 -18.92 21.66
N ALA A 253 8.28 -20.24 21.71
CA ALA A 253 8.06 -20.93 22.97
C ALA A 253 9.03 -20.34 24.00
N LEU A 254 8.54 -20.03 25.20
CA LEU A 254 9.43 -19.62 26.29
C LEU A 254 10.54 -20.66 26.42
N ARG A 255 11.77 -20.23 26.70
CA ARG A 255 12.81 -21.16 27.13
C ARG A 255 12.30 -21.83 28.42
N GLN A 256 12.65 -23.09 28.66
CA GLN A 256 12.15 -23.81 29.85
C GLN A 256 12.38 -23.02 31.15
N GLU A 257 13.48 -22.26 31.22
CA GLU A 257 13.83 -21.37 32.34
C GLU A 257 12.82 -20.24 32.55
N ASP A 258 12.25 -19.67 31.49
CA ASP A 258 11.25 -18.60 31.55
C ASP A 258 9.83 -19.12 31.88
N GLU A 259 9.56 -20.41 31.63
CA GLU A 259 8.28 -21.05 31.99
C GLU A 259 8.07 -21.10 33.52
N PHE A 260 9.16 -21.22 34.29
CA PHE A 260 9.14 -21.19 35.76
C PHE A 260 8.89 -19.79 36.35
N HIS A 261 9.08 -18.73 35.56
CA HIS A 261 8.86 -17.34 36.00
C HIS A 261 7.45 -16.81 35.70
N LEU A 262 6.61 -17.59 35.01
CA LEU A 262 5.20 -17.24 34.82
C LEU A 262 4.44 -17.31 36.15
N PRO A 263 3.66 -16.27 36.52
CA PRO A 263 2.74 -16.32 37.65
C PRO A 263 1.84 -17.55 37.58
N ALA A 264 1.54 -18.19 38.71
CA ALA A 264 0.74 -19.42 38.77
C ALA A 264 -0.61 -19.31 38.01
N LYS A 265 -1.22 -18.12 38.03
CA LYS A 265 -2.48 -17.82 37.30
C LYS A 265 -2.36 -17.86 35.76
N LEU A 266 -1.15 -17.79 35.21
CA LEU A 266 -0.86 -17.80 33.77
C LEU A 266 -0.32 -19.14 33.26
N GLN A 267 0.19 -19.99 34.17
CA GLN A 267 0.75 -21.29 33.81
C GLN A 267 -0.30 -22.21 33.15
N ALA A 268 -1.49 -22.34 33.72
CA ALA A 268 -2.55 -23.18 33.17
C ALA A 268 -3.06 -22.69 31.79
N PRO A 269 -3.38 -21.38 31.59
CA PRO A 269 -3.67 -20.85 30.26
C PRO A 269 -2.54 -21.10 29.26
N TYR A 270 -1.28 -20.87 29.66
CA TYR A 270 -0.12 -21.09 28.79
C TYR A 270 0.03 -22.56 28.37
N LEU A 271 -0.07 -23.51 29.31
CA LEU A 271 0.05 -24.95 29.02
C LEU A 271 -1.05 -25.44 28.08
N LEU A 272 -2.29 -25.01 28.28
CA LEU A 272 -3.41 -25.35 27.39
C LEU A 272 -3.17 -24.80 25.97
N TRP A 273 -2.67 -23.57 25.88
CA TRP A 273 -2.28 -22.98 24.60
C TRP A 273 -1.13 -23.73 23.92
N LYS A 274 -0.08 -24.10 24.69
CA LYS A 274 1.07 -24.91 24.25
C LYS A 274 0.65 -26.31 23.74
N GLN A 275 -0.44 -26.85 24.26
CA GLN A 275 -1.05 -28.10 23.77
C GLN A 275 -1.90 -27.90 22.50
N GLY A 276 -1.93 -26.70 21.92
CA GLY A 276 -2.69 -26.39 20.71
C GLY A 276 -4.18 -26.17 20.95
N ARG A 277 -4.64 -26.02 22.20
CA ARG A 277 -6.07 -25.82 22.50
C ARG A 277 -6.49 -24.39 22.16
N HIS A 278 -7.66 -24.25 21.53
CA HIS A 278 -8.30 -22.96 21.32
C HIS A 278 -8.85 -22.42 22.65
N LEU A 279 -8.14 -21.47 23.25
CA LEU A 279 -8.48 -20.93 24.57
C LEU A 279 -9.79 -20.15 24.63
N ARG A 280 -10.35 -19.76 23.48
CA ARG A 280 -11.68 -19.13 23.40
C ARG A 280 -12.81 -20.10 23.72
N ASP A 281 -12.55 -21.40 23.60
CA ASP A 281 -13.52 -22.46 23.90
C ASP A 281 -13.45 -22.90 25.37
N VAL A 282 -12.36 -22.52 26.06
CA VAL A 282 -12.09 -22.89 27.45
C VAL A 282 -12.42 -21.76 28.42
N PHE A 283 -12.10 -20.52 28.06
CA PHE A 283 -12.28 -19.36 28.94
C PHE A 283 -13.38 -18.43 28.44
N SER A 284 -14.08 -17.79 29.37
CA SER A 284 -14.99 -16.69 29.04
C SER A 284 -14.25 -15.55 28.35
N LYS A 285 -14.96 -14.77 27.52
CA LYS A 285 -14.38 -13.64 26.76
C LYS A 285 -13.54 -12.70 27.63
N ALA A 286 -14.04 -12.31 28.81
CA ALA A 286 -13.33 -11.42 29.73
C ALA A 286 -12.03 -12.05 30.26
N THR A 287 -12.09 -13.32 30.66
CA THR A 287 -10.94 -14.07 31.17
C THR A 287 -9.88 -14.30 30.10
N PHE A 288 -10.29 -14.61 28.87
CA PHE A 288 -9.40 -14.74 27.71
C PHE A 288 -8.61 -13.44 27.45
N TYR A 289 -9.29 -12.29 27.38
CA TYR A 289 -8.60 -11.02 27.12
C TYR A 289 -7.72 -10.58 28.29
N ARG A 290 -8.08 -10.89 29.53
CA ARG A 290 -7.24 -10.66 30.71
C ARG A 290 -5.95 -11.48 30.64
N HIS A 291 -6.05 -12.81 30.46
CA HIS A 291 -4.88 -13.68 30.35
C HIS A 291 -4.01 -13.33 29.15
N ARG A 292 -4.63 -12.99 28.00
CA ARG A 292 -3.88 -12.53 26.82
C ARG A 292 -3.09 -11.27 27.13
N LYS A 293 -3.68 -10.28 27.80
CA LYS A 293 -2.99 -9.04 28.16
C LYS A 293 -1.75 -9.32 29.01
N GLU A 294 -1.89 -10.17 30.03
CA GLU A 294 -0.79 -10.51 30.92
C GLU A 294 0.28 -11.39 30.24
N LEU A 295 -0.12 -12.36 29.41
CA LEU A 295 0.83 -13.22 28.67
C LEU A 295 1.58 -12.47 27.55
N LEU A 296 1.01 -11.39 27.01
CA LEU A 296 1.68 -10.53 26.04
C LEU A 296 2.91 -9.83 26.65
N GLU A 297 2.95 -9.59 27.96
CA GLU A 297 4.12 -9.05 28.66
C GLU A 297 5.33 -10.00 28.56
N TYR A 298 5.06 -11.30 28.37
CA TYR A 298 6.05 -12.36 28.14
C TYR A 298 6.23 -12.70 26.66
N GLY A 299 5.67 -11.91 25.74
CA GLY A 299 5.75 -12.15 24.29
C GLY A 299 4.82 -13.25 23.76
N ILE A 300 3.92 -13.79 24.58
CA ILE A 300 3.00 -14.87 24.20
C ILE A 300 1.64 -14.30 23.79
N ASP A 301 1.25 -14.47 22.52
CA ASP A 301 -0.11 -14.17 22.07
C ASP A 301 -0.94 -15.45 21.93
N ILE A 302 -1.70 -15.75 22.98
CA ILE A 302 -2.64 -16.88 23.03
C ILE A 302 -3.82 -16.81 22.05
N SER A 303 -3.97 -15.69 21.32
CA SER A 303 -4.95 -15.59 20.24
C SER A 303 -4.45 -16.12 18.90
N MET A 304 -3.17 -16.45 18.79
CA MET A 304 -2.61 -17.23 17.69
C MET A 304 -2.54 -18.71 18.09
N PRO A 305 -2.59 -19.66 17.15
CA PRO A 305 -2.23 -21.05 17.43
C PRO A 305 -0.77 -21.15 17.91
N TYR A 306 -0.49 -22.13 18.76
CA TYR A 306 0.87 -22.47 19.15
C TYR A 306 1.59 -23.19 18.00
N GLU A 307 2.70 -22.62 17.53
CA GLU A 307 3.60 -23.25 16.58
C GLU A 307 4.70 -23.99 17.36
N GLY A 308 4.33 -25.08 18.02
CA GLY A 308 5.31 -25.91 18.71
C GLY A 308 6.32 -26.48 17.73
N ILE A 309 7.61 -26.23 17.98
CA ILE A 309 8.66 -27.13 17.51
C ILE A 309 8.41 -28.42 18.29
N THR A 310 8.02 -29.48 17.61
CA THR A 310 7.89 -30.81 18.22
C THR A 310 9.23 -31.13 18.88
N PRO A 311 9.31 -31.31 20.21
CA PRO A 311 10.57 -31.66 20.86
C PRO A 311 10.77 -33.17 20.67
N ALA A 312 11.06 -33.56 19.44
CA ALA A 312 11.61 -34.87 19.13
C ALA A 312 12.98 -34.63 18.48
N SER A 313 13.95 -34.26 19.32
CA SER A 313 15.41 -34.39 19.12
C SER A 313 16.12 -33.23 19.83
N ASN A 314 17.29 -33.50 20.41
CA ASN A 314 18.25 -32.53 20.98
C ASN A 314 18.84 -31.57 19.91
N VAL A 315 18.09 -31.23 18.88
CA VAL A 315 18.50 -30.34 17.81
C VAL A 315 18.09 -28.93 18.20
N ILE A 316 19.07 -28.09 18.49
CA ILE A 316 18.88 -26.65 18.58
C ILE A 316 18.28 -26.21 17.23
N PRO A 317 17.06 -25.65 17.20
CA PRO A 317 16.51 -25.12 15.96
C PRO A 317 17.43 -23.98 15.53
N LEU A 318 18.07 -24.13 14.37
CA LEU A 318 18.81 -23.03 13.75
C LEU A 318 17.78 -21.99 13.30
N VAL A 319 17.44 -21.07 14.20
CA VAL A 319 16.57 -19.94 13.91
C VAL A 319 17.37 -18.93 13.11
N ARG A 320 17.13 -18.90 11.80
CA ARG A 320 17.66 -17.87 10.92
C ARG A 320 16.74 -16.65 10.97
N VAL A 321 17.23 -15.52 11.50
CA VAL A 321 16.50 -14.25 11.50
C VAL A 321 16.60 -13.62 10.11
N LEU A 322 15.45 -13.32 9.51
CA LEU A 322 15.36 -12.54 8.27
C LEU A 322 15.08 -11.09 8.62
N GLU A 323 16.02 -10.20 8.33
CA GLU A 323 15.86 -8.76 8.51
C GLU A 323 15.59 -8.11 7.14
N ALA A 324 14.35 -7.68 6.92
CA ALA A 324 13.96 -7.01 5.69
C ALA A 324 14.20 -5.50 5.83
N LYS A 325 15.20 -4.97 5.10
CA LYS A 325 15.62 -3.55 5.20
C LYS A 325 15.12 -2.75 4.01
N PRO A 326 14.60 -1.52 4.22
CA PRO A 326 14.36 -0.60 3.12
C PRO A 326 15.64 -0.40 2.30
N VAL A 327 15.54 -0.53 0.98
CA VAL A 327 16.66 -0.35 0.06
C VAL A 327 16.47 0.94 -0.73
N ALA A 328 17.54 1.73 -0.85
CA ALA A 328 17.55 2.91 -1.71
C ALA A 328 17.58 2.50 -3.18
N ILE A 329 17.16 3.39 -4.08
CA ILE A 329 17.27 3.17 -5.51
C ILE A 329 18.76 3.25 -5.91
N PRO A 330 19.38 2.16 -6.42
CA PRO A 330 20.76 2.16 -6.86
C PRO A 330 21.04 3.20 -7.95
N THR A 331 22.26 3.72 -8.02
CA THR A 331 22.65 4.76 -8.99
C THR A 331 22.38 4.36 -10.43
N ASN A 332 22.63 3.09 -10.80
CA ASN A 332 22.37 2.58 -12.15
C ASN A 332 20.87 2.46 -12.48
N LEU A 333 19.98 2.59 -11.50
CA LEU A 333 18.53 2.61 -11.71
C LEU A 333 17.93 4.03 -11.72
N GLN A 334 18.69 5.06 -11.34
CA GLN A 334 18.20 6.44 -11.29
C GLN A 334 17.76 6.97 -12.66
N ALA A 335 18.37 6.48 -13.74
CA ALA A 335 17.97 6.83 -15.11
C ALA A 335 16.56 6.33 -15.51
N TYR A 336 15.97 5.44 -14.72
CA TYR A 336 14.60 4.94 -14.90
C TYR A 336 13.61 5.59 -13.92
N CYS A 337 14.06 6.55 -13.11
CA CYS A 337 13.15 7.41 -12.35
C CYS A 337 12.67 8.55 -13.23
N PHE A 338 11.45 9.01 -12.96
CA PHE A 338 10.93 10.28 -13.47
C PHE A 338 11.73 11.46 -12.91
#